data_AF-A0A925KGS8-F1
#
_entry.id   AF-A0A925KGS8-F1
#
_cell.length_a   1.000
_cell.length_b   1.000
_cell.length_c   1.000
_cell.angle_alpha   90.00
_cell.angle_beta   90.00
_cell.angle_gamma   90.00
#
_symmetry.space_group_name_H-M   'P 1'
#
loop_
_entity.id
_entity.type
_entity.pdbx_description
1 polymer ?
#
loop_
_entity_poly.entity_id
_entity_poly.type
_entity_poly.pdbx_seq_one_letter_code
_entity_poly.pdbx_strand_id
1 'polypeptide(L)' 'FGNIGPSLYQYGKVRGVTDVTAPTAQGVVEYTWMKIYNGKTFNACSNMPRFGHAKLLDEQQMRHLMSLLLDPKSPVNQ' A
#
# COMPACT_ATOMS: atom_id res chain seq x y z
N PHE A 1 5.65 -5.74 -16.82
CA PHE A 1 4.93 -5.02 -15.74
C PHE A 1 3.71 -4.33 -16.35
N GLY A 2 2.63 -4.13 -15.59
CA GLY A 2 1.49 -3.33 -16.06
C GLY A 2 1.73 -1.82 -15.89
N ASN A 3 0.96 -0.97 -16.58
CA ASN A 3 1.17 0.48 -16.63
C ASN A 3 -0.11 1.33 -16.49
N ILE A 4 -1.24 0.73 -16.07
CA ILE A 4 -2.49 1.48 -15.80
C ILE A 4 -2.34 2.37 -14.56
N GLY A 5 -1.59 1.89 -13.56
CA GLY A 5 -1.25 2.63 -12.35
C GLY A 5 0.23 3.05 -12.33
N PRO A 6 0.64 3.83 -11.30
CA PRO A 6 2.04 4.20 -11.13
C PRO A 6 2.90 2.99 -10.77
N SER A 7 4.21 3.11 -11.00
CA SER A 7 5.17 2.15 -10.47
C SER A 7 5.13 2.15 -8.94
N LEU A 8 5.15 0.95 -8.36
CA LEU A 8 5.28 0.75 -6.91
C LEU A 8 6.68 0.20 -6.54
N TYR A 9 7.63 0.24 -7.48
CA TYR A 9 9.02 -0.11 -7.19
C TYR A 9 9.55 0.81 -6.09
N GLN A 10 10.24 0.22 -5.09
CA GLN A 10 10.79 0.93 -3.94
C GLN A 10 9.76 1.71 -3.12
N TYR A 11 8.48 1.29 -3.12
CA TYR A 11 7.37 2.05 -2.52
C TYR A 11 7.63 2.51 -1.09
N GLY A 12 8.08 1.62 -0.20
CA GLY A 12 8.41 1.95 1.19
C GLY A 12 9.70 2.76 1.30
N LYS A 13 10.73 2.38 0.54
CA LYS A 13 12.05 3.02 0.52
C LYS A 13 11.99 4.50 0.11
N VAL A 14 11.29 4.83 -0.97
CA VAL A 14 11.14 6.23 -1.44
C VAL A 14 10.25 7.08 -0.52
N ARG A 15 9.49 6.44 0.37
CA ARG A 15 8.65 7.08 1.40
C ARG A 15 9.33 7.13 2.76
N GLY A 16 10.61 6.75 2.85
CA GLY A 16 11.39 6.79 4.08
C GLY A 16 11.00 5.74 5.13
N VAL A 17 10.31 4.67 4.74
CA VAL A 17 9.93 3.58 5.65
C VAL A 17 11.15 2.69 5.89
N THR A 18 11.85 2.94 7.00
CA THR A 18 12.96 2.10 7.47
C THR A 18 12.54 1.10 8.54
N ASP A 19 11.43 1.38 9.23
CA ASP A 19 10.74 0.50 10.17
C ASP A 19 9.24 0.82 10.11
N VAL A 20 8.41 -0.19 9.90
CA VAL A 20 6.95 -0.03 9.79
C VAL A 20 6.27 0.28 11.12
N THR A 21 6.95 0.04 12.24
CA THR A 21 6.48 0.34 13.60
C THR A 21 6.93 1.70 14.12
N ALA A 22 7.84 2.36 13.40
CA ALA A 22 8.33 3.68 13.78
C ALA A 22 7.21 4.74 13.63
N PRO A 23 7.11 5.72 14.56
CA PRO A 23 6.13 6.81 14.47
C PRO A 23 6.25 7.62 13.16
N THR A 24 7.45 7.72 12.60
CA THR A 24 7.71 8.40 11.33
C THR A 24 7.07 7.70 10.12
N ALA A 25 6.80 6.39 10.20
CA ALA A 25 6.18 5.62 9.13
C ALA A 25 4.64 5.59 9.23
N GLN A 26 4.06 5.99 10.37
CA GLN A 26 2.62 5.85 10.65
C GLN A 26 1.75 6.44 9.55
N GLY A 27 2.04 7.67 9.09
CA GLY A 27 1.25 8.30 8.03
C GLY A 27 1.30 7.53 6.71
N VAL A 28 2.43 6.91 6.38
CA VAL A 28 2.58 6.09 5.17
C VAL A 28 1.83 4.77 5.31
N VAL A 29 1.90 4.13 6.48
CA VAL A 29 1.18 2.87 6.78
C VAL A 29 -0.33 3.10 6.68
N GLU A 30 -0.86 4.11 7.35
CA GLU A 30 -2.29 4.44 7.35
C GLU A 30 -2.79 4.79 5.94
N TYR A 31 -2.04 5.63 5.22
CA TYR A 31 -2.38 5.97 3.84
C TYR A 31 -2.41 4.74 2.93
N THR A 32 -1.42 3.85 3.04
CA THR A 32 -1.32 2.65 2.20
C THR A 32 -2.45 1.68 2.50
N TRP A 33 -2.80 1.48 3.77
CA TRP A 33 -3.96 0.69 4.18
C TRP A 33 -5.25 1.25 3.56
N MET A 34 -5.49 2.55 3.74
CA MET A 34 -6.69 3.21 3.22
C MET A 34 -6.78 3.16 1.69
N LYS A 35 -5.64 3.28 0.99
CA LYS A 35 -5.58 3.14 -0.47
C LYS A 35 -5.93 1.73 -0.95
N ILE A 36 -5.48 0.68 -0.26
CA ILE A 36 -5.84 -0.71 -0.59
C ILE A 36 -7.31 -0.97 -0.24
N TYR A 37 -7.76 -0.55 0.94
CA TYR A 37 -9.12 -0.77 1.40
C TYR A 37 -10.15 -0.09 0.48
N ASN A 38 -9.90 1.18 0.12
CA ASN A 38 -10.75 1.95 -0.77
C ASN A 38 -9.90 2.95 -1.60
N GLY A 39 -9.57 2.56 -2.83
CA GLY A 39 -8.79 3.39 -3.76
C GLY A 39 -9.37 4.76 -4.08
N LYS A 40 -10.66 5.00 -3.78
CA LYS A 40 -11.37 6.25 -4.02
C LYS A 40 -11.30 7.25 -2.85
N THR A 41 -10.81 6.84 -1.67
CA THR A 41 -10.78 7.69 -0.46
C THR A 41 -10.05 9.01 -0.65
N PHE A 42 -8.91 8.98 -1.33
CA PHE A 42 -8.07 10.18 -1.57
C PHE A 42 -8.07 10.64 -3.04
N ASN A 43 -8.69 9.89 -3.95
CA ASN A 43 -8.79 10.25 -5.36
C ASN A 43 -10.13 9.77 -5.90
N ALA A 44 -11.07 10.69 -6.05
CA ALA A 44 -12.39 10.39 -6.59
C ALA A 44 -12.26 9.72 -7.97
N CYS A 45 -13.11 8.71 -8.22
CA CYS A 45 -13.11 7.97 -9.49
C CYS A 45 -11.79 7.27 -9.85
N SER A 46 -10.90 7.01 -8.89
CA SER A 46 -9.73 6.14 -9.10
C SER A 46 -10.14 4.81 -9.77
N ASN A 47 -9.36 4.40 -10.77
CA ASN A 47 -9.50 3.11 -11.45
C ASN A 47 -9.03 1.93 -10.59
N MET A 48 -8.33 2.20 -9.47
CA MET A 48 -7.96 1.17 -8.52
C MET A 48 -9.22 0.61 -7.81
N PRO A 49 -9.43 -0.73 -7.82
CA PRO A 49 -10.56 -1.33 -7.11
C PRO A 49 -10.56 -1.01 -5.62
N ARG A 50 -11.75 -1.01 -5.01
CA ARG A 50 -11.93 -0.79 -3.58
C ARG A 50 -11.87 -2.13 -2.85
N PHE A 51 -10.68 -2.74 -2.75
CA PHE A 51 -10.55 -4.16 -2.42
C PHE A 51 -11.23 -4.56 -1.11
N GLY A 52 -10.97 -3.84 -0.03
CA GLY A 52 -11.59 -4.12 1.27
C GLY A 52 -13.08 -3.76 1.30
N HIS A 53 -13.43 -2.55 0.85
CA HIS A 53 -14.83 -2.09 0.85
C HIS A 53 -15.75 -2.96 -0.03
N ALA A 54 -15.26 -3.44 -1.17
CA ALA A 54 -15.99 -4.34 -2.07
C ALA A 54 -15.84 -5.82 -1.70
N LYS A 55 -15.17 -6.14 -0.58
CA LYS A 55 -14.94 -7.51 -0.07
C LYS A 55 -14.26 -8.44 -1.09
N LEU A 56 -13.38 -7.88 -1.93
CA LEU A 56 -12.59 -8.63 -2.91
C LEU A 56 -11.35 -9.27 -2.28
N LEU A 57 -10.82 -8.64 -1.23
CA LEU A 57 -9.74 -9.17 -0.41
C LEU A 57 -10.18 -9.19 1.05
N ASP A 58 -9.77 -10.22 1.77
CA ASP A 58 -9.89 -10.27 3.22
C ASP A 58 -8.78 -9.47 3.91
N GLU A 59 -8.90 -9.31 5.23
CA GLU A 59 -7.95 -8.53 6.02
C GLU A 59 -6.53 -9.14 5.98
N GLN A 60 -6.42 -10.45 6.01
CA GLN A 60 -5.13 -11.14 6.02
C GLN A 60 -4.39 -10.94 4.69
N GLN A 61 -5.09 -11.01 3.57
CA GLN A 61 -4.57 -10.72 2.25
C GLN A 61 -4.11 -9.26 2.15
N MET A 62 -4.89 -8.30 2.67
CA MET A 62 -4.47 -6.91 2.71
C MET A 62 -3.22 -6.71 3.57
N ARG A 63 -3.11 -7.38 4.72
CA ARG A 63 -1.90 -7.35 5.56
C ARG A 63 -0.67 -7.90 4.85
N HIS A 64 -0.81 -8.94 4.04
CA HIS A 64 0.29 -9.44 3.19
C HIS A 64 0.70 -8.44 2.10
N LEU A 65 -0.25 -7.72 1.50
CA LEU A 65 0.08 -6.66 0.54
C LEU A 65 0.80 -5.48 1.22
N MET A 66 0.41 -5.14 2.44
CA MET A 66 1.09 -4.13 3.25
C MET A 66 2.56 -4.50 3.50
N SER A 67 2.85 -5.74 3.90
CA SER A 67 4.24 -6.17 4.10
C SER A 67 5.03 -6.15 2.79
N LEU A 68 4.44 -6.59 1.67
CA LEU A 68 5.09 -6.52 0.37
C LEU A 68 5.48 -5.09 -0.02
N LEU A 69 4.64 -4.09 0.27
CA LEU A 69 4.90 -2.71 -0.12
C LEU A 69 5.81 -1.96 0.86
N LEU A 70 5.72 -2.25 2.16
CA LEU A 70 6.30 -1.41 3.22
C LEU A 70 7.50 -2.03 3.93
N ASP A 71 7.62 -3.37 3.96
CA ASP A 71 8.72 -4.02 4.68
C ASP A 71 10.07 -3.67 4.01
N PRO A 72 11.06 -3.13 4.74
CA PRO A 72 12.39 -2.86 4.21
C PRO A 72 13.11 -4.09 3.65
N LYS A 73 12.73 -5.30 4.08
CA LYS A 73 13.26 -6.59 3.58
C LYS A 73 12.46 -7.15 2.41
N SER A 74 11.34 -6.53 2.04
CA SER A 74 10.57 -6.93 0.87
C SER A 74 11.42 -6.80 -0.40
N PRO A 75 11.30 -7.72 -1.38
CA PRO A 75 11.96 -7.60 -2.68
C PRO A 75 11.57 -6.32 -3.42
N VAL A 76 10.40 -5.72 -3.13
CA VAL A 76 9.98 -4.43 -3.73
C VAL A 76 10.88 -3.27 -3.28
N ASN A 77 11.48 -3.37 -2.09
CA ASN A 77 12.24 -2.30 -1.45
C ASN A 77 13.76 -2.51 -1.49
N GLN A 78 14.26 -3.52 -2.22
CA GLN A 78 15.70 -3.71 -2.44
C GLN A 78 16.22 -2.77 -3.55
#